data_AF-A0A4Q4YUZ3-F1
#
_entry.id   AF-A0A4Q4YUZ3-F1
#
_cell.length_a   1.000
_cell.length_b   1.000
_cell.length_c   1.000
_cell.angle_alpha   90.00
_cell.angle_beta   90.00
_cell.angle_gamma   90.00
#
_symmetry.space_group_name_H-M   'P 1'
#
loop_
_entity.id
_entity.type
_entity.pdbx_description
1 polymer ?
#
loop_
_entity_poly.entity_id
_entity_poly.type
_entity_poly.pdbx_seq_one_letter_code
_entity_poly.pdbx_strand_id
1 'polypeptide(L)'
;MEGGGPAIEGVDSQRDPTPLVHNDIHTQNVMIGPCVANPEDTEHYITPILKLIDFGSGGQDLEGDDGYEDMQSNAIIDNLQNIGYIINALAVLNYELDATTADLVTEPGHPGIRTHAAELLPDSNGNDPCPDLDESLRTMICLCRAVQPSNVPQIGALANMIMEHIQERDEEWYGDEYESDEQIAALFQTLLFDANAS
;
A
#
# COMPACT_ATOMS: atom_id res chain seq x y z
N MET A 1 16.69 31.87 -29.63
CA MET A 1 17.12 31.10 -28.45
C MET A 1 15.88 30.45 -27.91
N GLU A 2 15.60 29.21 -28.32
CA GLU A 2 14.49 28.44 -27.76
C GLU A 2 14.95 27.85 -26.43
N GLY A 3 14.20 28.14 -25.37
CA GLY A 3 14.41 27.57 -24.05
C GLY A 3 13.96 26.12 -24.05
N GLY A 4 14.88 25.20 -23.77
CA GLY A 4 14.55 23.81 -23.50
C GLY A 4 13.69 23.73 -22.24
N GLY A 5 12.43 23.35 -22.41
CA GLY A 5 11.58 22.93 -21.29
C GLY A 5 12.20 21.73 -20.56
N PRO A 6 11.83 21.50 -19.30
CA PRO A 6 12.31 20.36 -18.54
C PRO A 6 11.94 19.06 -19.27
N ALA A 7 12.94 18.21 -19.50
CA ALA A 7 12.71 16.88 -20.03
C ALA A 7 11.97 16.06 -18.97
N ILE A 8 10.81 15.52 -19.34
CA ILE A 8 10.12 14.51 -18.53
C ILE A 8 10.91 13.23 -18.74
N GLU A 9 11.59 12.75 -17.70
CA GLU A 9 12.35 11.51 -17.76
C GLU A 9 11.36 10.34 -17.89
N GLY A 10 11.31 9.73 -19.07
CA GLY A 10 10.49 8.55 -19.32
C GLY A 10 11.17 7.32 -18.74
N VAL A 11 10.43 6.53 -17.96
CA VAL A 11 10.89 5.21 -17.52
C VAL A 11 10.96 4.30 -18.76
N ASP A 12 12.15 3.78 -19.05
CA ASP A 12 12.34 2.77 -20.10
C ASP A 12 11.70 1.45 -19.65
N SER A 13 10.54 1.13 -20.22
CA SER A 13 9.77 -0.07 -19.90
C SER A 13 10.44 -1.37 -20.38
N GLN A 14 11.55 -1.30 -21.11
CA GLN A 14 12.35 -2.47 -21.50
C GLN A 14 13.54 -2.75 -20.57
N ARG A 15 13.74 -1.93 -19.54
CA ARG A 15 14.83 -2.14 -18.59
C ARG A 15 14.46 -3.25 -17.62
N ASP A 16 15.30 -4.28 -17.53
CA ASP A 16 15.14 -5.32 -16.51
C ASP A 16 15.02 -4.66 -15.12
N PRO A 17 14.04 -5.08 -14.29
CA PRO A 17 13.91 -4.57 -12.93
C PRO A 17 15.25 -4.72 -12.22
N THR A 18 15.77 -3.62 -11.69
CA THR A 18 16.96 -3.70 -10.85
C THR A 18 16.50 -4.25 -9.50
N PRO A 19 17.20 -5.25 -8.93
CA PRO A 19 16.85 -5.80 -7.63
C PRO A 19 17.28 -4.78 -6.57
N LEU A 20 16.55 -3.68 -6.45
CA LEU A 20 16.85 -2.58 -5.55
C LEU A 20 15.95 -2.71 -4.32
N VAL A 21 16.56 -2.68 -3.13
CA VAL A 21 15.86 -2.64 -1.85
C VAL A 21 16.08 -1.28 -1.20
N HIS A 22 15.04 -0.71 -0.63
CA HIS A 22 15.09 0.63 -0.04
C HIS A 22 15.71 0.63 1.37
N ASN A 23 15.44 -0.42 2.16
CA ASN A 23 15.89 -0.62 3.56
C ASN A 23 15.46 0.45 4.56
N ASP A 24 14.59 1.39 4.15
CA ASP A 24 14.19 2.53 4.99
C ASP A 24 12.82 3.07 4.55
N ILE A 25 11.89 2.16 4.24
CA ILE A 25 10.52 2.54 3.88
C ILE A 25 9.78 2.91 5.16
N HIS A 26 9.44 4.19 5.30
CA HIS A 26 8.60 4.68 6.38
C HIS A 26 7.80 5.91 5.93
N THR A 27 6.81 6.32 6.71
CA THR A 27 5.87 7.40 6.35
C THR A 27 6.57 8.72 5.94
N GLN A 28 7.72 9.06 6.52
CA GLN A 28 8.47 10.28 6.17
C GLN A 28 9.22 10.20 4.82
N ASN A 29 9.40 9.00 4.27
CA ASN A 29 10.04 8.76 2.98
C ASN A 29 9.01 8.56 1.85
N VAL A 30 7.72 8.75 2.15
CA VAL A 30 6.64 8.74 1.17
C VAL A 30 6.14 10.16 0.94
N MET A 31 6.21 10.63 -0.30
CA MET A 31 5.62 11.89 -0.72
C MET A 31 4.33 11.65 -1.49
N ILE A 32 3.30 12.39 -1.13
CA ILE A 32 2.03 12.47 -1.87
C ILE A 32 2.04 13.77 -2.67
N GLY A 33 1.90 13.66 -3.98
CA GLY A 33 1.83 14.75 -4.94
C GLY A 33 0.42 14.97 -5.48
N PRO A 34 0.26 15.88 -6.45
CA PRO A 34 -1.03 16.11 -7.09
C PRO A 34 -1.56 14.85 -7.78
N CYS A 35 -2.88 14.79 -7.95
CA CYS A 35 -3.52 13.75 -8.74
C CYS A 35 -3.12 13.83 -10.22
N VAL A 36 -2.92 12.68 -10.84
CA VAL A 36 -2.77 12.50 -12.29
C VAL A 36 -3.93 11.71 -12.85
N ALA A 37 -4.23 11.94 -14.12
CA ALA A 37 -5.24 11.15 -14.82
C ALA A 37 -4.75 9.71 -15.02
N ASN A 38 -5.61 8.76 -14.67
CA ASN A 38 -5.41 7.34 -14.97
C ASN A 38 -5.90 7.00 -16.39
N PRO A 39 -5.56 5.82 -16.92
CA PRO A 39 -6.18 5.26 -18.13
C PRO A 39 -7.72 5.20 -18.05
N GLU A 40 -8.40 5.17 -19.20
CA GLU A 40 -9.89 5.14 -19.24
C GLU A 40 -10.50 3.86 -18.65
N ASP A 41 -9.71 2.82 -18.41
CA ASP A 41 -10.10 1.49 -17.93
C ASP A 41 -9.77 1.24 -16.45
N THR A 42 -9.40 2.27 -15.70
CA THR A 42 -9.30 2.20 -14.23
C THR A 42 -10.56 2.71 -13.56
N GLU A 43 -10.88 2.18 -12.37
CA GLU A 43 -12.03 2.56 -11.55
C GLU A 43 -12.14 4.08 -11.34
N HIS A 44 -11.07 4.70 -10.85
CA HIS A 44 -10.95 6.14 -10.72
C HIS A 44 -10.24 6.74 -11.92
N TYR A 45 -10.70 7.88 -12.45
CA TYR A 45 -9.92 8.60 -13.46
C TYR A 45 -8.73 9.36 -12.86
N ILE A 46 -8.57 9.39 -11.53
CA ILE A 46 -7.45 10.04 -10.84
C ILE A 46 -6.70 9.11 -9.88
N THR A 47 -5.39 9.34 -9.74
CA THR A 47 -4.59 8.79 -8.64
C THR A 47 -3.62 9.86 -8.13
N PRO A 48 -3.48 10.08 -6.81
CA PRO A 48 -2.42 10.93 -6.27
C PRO A 48 -1.04 10.36 -6.63
N ILE A 49 -0.10 11.21 -7.06
CA ILE A 49 1.27 10.75 -7.30
C ILE A 49 1.90 10.33 -5.95
N LEU A 50 2.20 9.04 -5.78
CA LEU A 50 3.00 8.56 -4.66
C LEU A 50 4.46 8.41 -5.09
N LYS A 51 5.38 9.07 -4.39
CA LYS A 51 6.83 8.94 -4.62
C LYS A 51 7.52 8.44 -3.36
N LEU A 52 8.23 7.34 -3.49
CA LEU A 52 9.21 6.90 -2.51
C LEU A 52 10.50 7.70 -2.71
N ILE A 53 11.01 8.31 -1.65
CA ILE A 53 12.20 9.16 -1.66
C ILE A 53 13.23 8.65 -0.64
N ASP A 54 14.43 9.21 -0.70
CA ASP A 54 15.54 8.90 0.21
C ASP A 54 16.07 7.46 0.12
N PHE A 55 16.65 7.12 -1.03
CA PHE A 55 17.39 5.88 -1.25
C PHE A 55 18.79 5.89 -0.61
N GLY A 56 19.06 6.75 0.39
CA GLY A 56 20.37 6.84 1.05
C GLY A 56 20.83 5.54 1.73
N SER A 57 19.88 4.73 2.17
CA SER A 57 20.08 3.38 2.74
C SER A 57 19.87 2.25 1.73
N GLY A 58 19.62 2.60 0.46
CA GLY A 58 19.30 1.66 -0.60
C GLY A 58 20.45 0.72 -0.93
N GLY A 59 20.11 -0.52 -1.26
CA GLY A 59 21.06 -1.56 -1.64
C GLY A 59 20.59 -2.35 -2.86
N GLN A 60 21.49 -3.14 -3.45
CA GLN A 60 21.09 -4.19 -4.37
C GLN A 60 20.81 -5.46 -3.57
N ASP A 61 19.64 -6.04 -3.79
CA ASP A 61 19.34 -7.39 -3.39
C ASP A 61 20.10 -8.34 -4.32
N LEU A 62 21.16 -8.93 -3.79
CA LEU A 62 22.01 -9.88 -4.50
C LEU A 62 21.63 -11.33 -4.16
N GLU A 63 20.56 -11.56 -3.39
CA GLU A 63 20.06 -12.88 -2.97
C GLU A 63 19.34 -13.62 -4.11
N GLY A 64 19.98 -13.69 -5.28
CA GLY A 64 19.67 -14.63 -6.35
C GLY A 64 20.74 -15.72 -6.54
N ASP A 65 21.75 -15.79 -5.67
CA ASP A 65 22.89 -16.72 -5.76
C ASP A 65 22.90 -17.83 -4.70
N ASP A 66 21.88 -17.92 -3.84
CA ASP A 66 21.77 -18.92 -2.76
C ASP A 66 20.91 -20.15 -3.13
N GLY A 67 20.41 -20.23 -4.37
CA GLY A 67 19.87 -21.46 -4.97
C GLY A 67 18.43 -21.82 -4.56
N TYR A 68 17.69 -20.89 -3.96
CA TYR A 68 16.26 -21.04 -3.65
C TYR A 68 15.42 -20.06 -4.47
N GLU A 69 15.22 -20.37 -5.76
CA GLU A 69 14.50 -19.50 -6.73
C GLU A 69 13.05 -19.12 -6.33
N ASP A 70 12.43 -19.84 -5.38
CA ASP A 70 11.03 -19.66 -4.98
C ASP A 70 10.82 -18.86 -3.69
N MET A 71 11.88 -18.44 -2.99
CA MET A 71 11.75 -17.66 -1.74
C MET A 71 12.01 -16.17 -2.00
N GLN A 72 11.05 -15.34 -1.60
CA GLN A 72 11.23 -13.89 -1.56
C GLN A 72 12.30 -13.52 -0.53
N SER A 73 13.23 -12.64 -0.91
CA SER A 73 14.28 -12.21 0.00
C SER A 73 13.72 -11.52 1.23
N ASN A 74 14.46 -11.61 2.34
CA ASN A 74 14.07 -10.96 3.60
C ASN A 74 13.90 -9.44 3.40
N ALA A 75 14.71 -8.83 2.53
CA ALA A 75 14.65 -7.40 2.27
C ALA A 75 13.34 -6.99 1.55
N ILE A 76 12.80 -7.82 0.66
CA ILE A 76 11.49 -7.53 0.05
C ILE A 76 10.38 -7.76 1.08
N ILE A 77 10.49 -8.79 1.93
CA ILE A 77 9.54 -9.02 3.04
C ILE A 77 9.49 -7.80 3.97
N ASP A 78 10.65 -7.27 4.36
CA ASP A 78 10.75 -6.07 5.20
C ASP A 78 10.10 -4.86 4.52
N ASN A 79 10.31 -4.66 3.22
CA ASN A 79 9.66 -3.60 2.46
C ASN A 79 8.13 -3.75 2.46
N LEU A 80 7.62 -4.97 2.26
CA LEU A 80 6.18 -5.23 2.28
C LEU A 80 5.56 -5.02 3.67
N GLN A 81 6.26 -5.40 4.74
CA GLN A 81 5.85 -5.11 6.11
C GLN A 81 5.79 -3.61 6.38
N ASN A 82 6.77 -2.85 5.91
CA ASN A 82 6.80 -1.39 6.03
C ASN A 82 5.67 -0.73 5.22
N ILE A 83 5.40 -1.21 4.01
CA ILE A 83 4.24 -0.76 3.22
C ILE A 83 2.93 -1.06 3.97
N GLY A 84 2.79 -2.29 4.50
CA GLY A 84 1.65 -2.68 5.32
C GLY A 84 1.47 -1.78 6.54
N TYR A 85 2.56 -1.37 7.20
CA TYR A 85 2.53 -0.41 8.29
C TYR A 85 1.99 0.96 7.85
N ILE A 86 2.48 1.49 6.71
CA ILE A 86 2.03 2.78 6.17
C ILE A 86 0.53 2.74 5.84
N ILE A 87 0.08 1.70 5.12
CA ILE A 87 -1.34 1.57 4.75
C ILE A 87 -2.21 1.40 6.00
N ASN A 88 -1.76 0.62 6.98
CA ASN A 88 -2.45 0.49 8.26
C ASN A 88 -2.61 1.85 8.97
N ALA A 89 -1.53 2.64 9.03
CA ALA A 89 -1.55 3.96 9.63
C ALA A 89 -2.53 4.92 8.93
N LEU A 90 -2.63 4.83 7.61
CA LEU A 90 -3.62 5.58 6.83
C LEU A 90 -5.05 5.10 7.11
N ALA A 91 -5.28 3.78 7.14
CA ALA A 91 -6.60 3.19 7.37
C ALA A 91 -7.20 3.59 8.73
N VAL A 92 -6.38 3.75 9.77
CA VAL A 92 -6.83 4.16 11.11
C VAL A 92 -6.54 5.62 11.45
N LEU A 93 -5.93 6.37 10.52
CA LEU A 93 -5.46 7.74 10.71
C LEU A 93 -4.60 7.92 11.99
N ASN A 94 -3.76 6.93 12.29
CA ASN A 94 -2.88 6.92 13.45
C ASN A 94 -1.48 6.42 13.06
N TYR A 95 -0.45 7.22 13.33
CA TYR A 95 0.95 6.87 13.06
C TYR A 95 1.65 6.19 14.24
N GLU A 96 1.03 6.14 15.42
CA GLU A 96 1.54 5.44 16.60
C GLU A 96 0.80 4.10 16.76
N LEU A 97 1.01 3.22 15.78
CA LEU A 97 0.39 1.89 15.76
C LEU A 97 0.93 1.03 16.91
N ASP A 98 0.03 0.31 17.57
CA ASP A 98 0.40 -0.64 18.61
C ASP A 98 1.18 -1.83 17.98
N ALA A 99 2.13 -2.39 18.74
CA ALA A 99 2.83 -3.61 18.41
C ALA A 99 2.00 -4.88 18.76
N THR A 100 0.83 -4.71 19.38
CA THR A 100 -0.10 -5.79 19.72
C THR A 100 -0.42 -6.67 18.52
N THR A 101 -0.45 -7.98 18.74
CA THR A 101 -0.76 -8.98 17.71
C THR A 101 -2.12 -9.63 17.94
N ALA A 102 -2.83 -9.92 16.86
CA ALA A 102 -4.04 -10.73 16.87
C ALA A 102 -4.04 -11.71 15.70
N ASP A 103 -5.00 -12.63 15.69
CA ASP A 103 -5.12 -13.67 14.67
C ASP A 103 -6.14 -13.25 13.59
N LEU A 104 -5.66 -13.06 12.36
CA LEU A 104 -6.50 -12.94 11.17
C LEU A 104 -7.06 -14.32 10.82
N VAL A 105 -8.37 -14.48 10.88
CA VAL A 105 -9.05 -15.71 10.45
C VAL A 105 -9.64 -15.49 9.07
N THR A 106 -9.02 -16.06 8.04
CA THR A 106 -9.48 -15.93 6.65
C THR A 106 -10.64 -16.88 6.32
N GLU A 107 -10.74 -17.99 7.04
CA GLU A 107 -11.79 -19.00 6.84
C GLU A 107 -12.27 -19.58 8.18
N PRO A 108 -13.59 -19.77 8.38
CA PRO A 108 -14.12 -20.37 9.60
C PRO A 108 -13.53 -21.77 9.87
N GLY A 109 -12.91 -21.94 11.04
CA GLY A 109 -12.33 -23.21 11.48
C GLY A 109 -10.88 -23.44 11.07
N HIS A 110 -10.26 -22.50 10.35
CA HIS A 110 -8.84 -22.54 10.03
C HIS A 110 -8.01 -21.83 11.13
N PRO A 111 -6.76 -22.27 11.40
CA PRO A 111 -5.86 -21.53 12.27
C PRO A 111 -5.66 -20.11 11.75
N GLY A 112 -5.76 -19.13 12.64
CA GLY A 112 -5.55 -17.74 12.25
C GLY A 112 -4.08 -17.44 11.94
N ILE A 113 -3.87 -16.45 11.08
CA ILE A 113 -2.57 -15.87 10.76
C ILE A 113 -2.31 -14.75 11.75
N ARG A 114 -1.29 -14.92 12.58
CA ARG A 114 -0.90 -13.90 13.55
C ARG A 114 -0.33 -12.67 12.85
N THR A 115 -0.88 -11.50 13.12
CA THR A 115 -0.54 -10.21 12.49
C THR A 115 -0.32 -9.12 13.54
N HIS A 116 0.49 -8.11 13.20
CA HIS A 116 0.66 -6.89 13.99
C HIS A 116 -0.46 -5.84 13.74
N ALA A 117 -1.40 -6.10 12.83
CA ALA A 117 -2.53 -5.21 12.53
C ALA A 117 -3.75 -5.48 13.42
N ALA A 118 -3.54 -5.74 14.72
CA ALA A 118 -4.61 -6.18 15.61
C ALA A 118 -5.76 -5.18 15.74
N GLU A 119 -5.47 -3.89 15.63
CA GLU A 119 -6.43 -2.80 15.74
C GLU A 119 -7.41 -2.71 14.55
N LEU A 120 -7.16 -3.45 13.46
CA LEU A 120 -8.10 -3.56 12.33
C LEU A 120 -9.07 -4.73 12.50
N LEU A 121 -8.79 -5.64 13.43
CA LEU A 121 -9.54 -6.87 13.56
C LEU A 121 -10.67 -6.73 14.59
N PRO A 122 -11.86 -7.31 14.32
CA PRO A 122 -12.93 -7.35 15.30
C PRO A 122 -12.48 -8.02 16.61
N ASP A 123 -12.96 -7.50 17.74
CA ASP A 123 -12.69 -8.10 19.04
C ASP A 123 -13.48 -9.42 19.25
N SER A 124 -13.26 -10.09 20.38
CA SER A 124 -13.98 -11.32 20.72
C SER A 124 -15.50 -11.16 20.90
N ASN A 125 -15.99 -9.93 21.01
CA ASN A 125 -17.41 -9.60 21.10
C ASN A 125 -18.01 -9.28 19.71
N GLY A 126 -17.19 -9.29 18.66
CA GLY A 126 -17.57 -8.90 17.31
C GLY A 126 -17.63 -7.39 17.11
N ASN A 127 -17.05 -6.59 18.02
CA ASN A 127 -16.93 -5.16 17.79
C ASN A 127 -15.85 -4.92 16.75
N ASP A 128 -16.27 -4.48 15.56
CA ASP A 128 -15.36 -4.10 14.48
C ASP A 128 -14.88 -2.65 14.70
N PRO A 129 -13.57 -2.42 14.94
CA PRO A 129 -13.02 -1.08 15.11
C PRO A 129 -13.02 -0.26 13.81
N CYS A 130 -13.06 -0.93 12.64
CA CYS A 130 -12.99 -0.30 11.33
C CYS A 130 -14.09 -0.86 10.41
N PRO A 131 -15.38 -0.67 10.75
CA PRO A 131 -16.50 -1.30 10.04
C PRO A 131 -16.60 -0.86 8.58
N ASP A 132 -16.12 0.34 8.26
CA ASP A 132 -16.13 0.91 6.91
C ASP A 132 -14.88 0.54 6.10
N LEU A 133 -13.90 -0.13 6.72
CA LEU A 133 -12.71 -0.61 6.01
C LEU A 133 -13.03 -1.90 5.26
N ASP A 134 -12.83 -1.86 3.94
CA ASP A 134 -13.00 -3.02 3.07
C ASP A 134 -12.29 -4.28 3.59
N GLU A 135 -13.00 -5.41 3.59
CA GLU A 135 -12.53 -6.67 4.15
C GLU A 135 -11.28 -7.20 3.42
N SER A 136 -11.22 -6.99 2.10
CA SER A 136 -10.08 -7.43 1.30
C SER A 136 -8.86 -6.54 1.55
N LEU A 137 -9.04 -5.22 1.63
CA LEU A 137 -7.99 -4.28 2.04
C LEU A 137 -7.46 -4.60 3.44
N ARG A 138 -8.37 -4.82 4.41
CA ARG A 138 -8.04 -5.26 5.77
C ARG A 138 -7.19 -6.53 5.76
N THR A 139 -7.59 -7.52 4.98
CA THR A 139 -6.87 -8.79 4.82
C THR A 139 -5.47 -8.56 4.25
N MET A 140 -5.35 -7.76 3.18
CA MET A 140 -4.06 -7.44 2.57
C MET A 140 -3.12 -6.73 3.56
N ILE A 141 -3.62 -5.76 4.33
CA ILE A 141 -2.84 -5.08 5.38
C ILE A 141 -2.38 -6.09 6.44
N CYS A 142 -3.28 -6.95 6.92
CA CYS A 142 -2.96 -7.95 7.95
C CYS A 142 -1.90 -8.95 7.46
N LEU A 143 -1.98 -9.40 6.21
CA LEU A 143 -1.01 -10.30 5.58
C LEU A 143 0.34 -9.62 5.39
N CYS A 144 0.35 -8.36 4.91
CA CYS A 144 1.59 -7.59 4.81
C CYS A 144 2.23 -7.40 6.20
N ARG A 145 1.45 -7.29 7.28
CA ARG A 145 1.92 -7.17 8.67
C ARG A 145 1.98 -8.51 9.42
N ALA A 146 2.03 -9.64 8.72
CA ALA A 146 2.07 -10.96 9.35
C ALA A 146 3.35 -11.14 10.19
N VAL A 147 3.21 -11.77 11.37
CA VAL A 147 4.32 -12.06 12.29
C VAL A 147 5.29 -13.08 11.68
N GLN A 148 4.74 -14.08 10.98
CA GLN A 148 5.53 -15.11 10.31
C GLN A 148 5.85 -14.64 8.88
N PRO A 149 7.13 -14.53 8.49
CA PRO A 149 7.53 -14.04 7.16
C PRO A 149 6.93 -14.83 5.99
N SER A 150 6.72 -16.14 6.15
CA SER A 150 6.12 -16.99 5.12
C SER A 150 4.64 -16.68 4.83
N ASN A 151 3.98 -15.89 5.68
CA ASN A 151 2.61 -15.45 5.48
C ASN A 151 2.52 -14.06 4.82
N VAL A 152 3.66 -13.38 4.65
CA VAL A 152 3.74 -12.14 3.86
C VAL A 152 3.57 -12.51 2.39
N PRO A 153 2.68 -11.83 1.66
CA PRO A 153 2.39 -12.19 0.27
C PRO A 153 3.58 -11.91 -0.63
N GLN A 154 3.77 -12.73 -1.66
CA GLN A 154 4.69 -12.42 -2.74
C GLN A 154 4.30 -11.09 -3.39
N ILE A 155 5.28 -10.24 -3.72
CA ILE A 155 5.01 -8.90 -4.26
C ILE A 155 4.12 -8.92 -5.52
N GLY A 156 4.35 -9.89 -6.41
CA GLY A 156 3.52 -10.06 -7.62
C GLY A 156 2.09 -10.53 -7.30
N ALA A 157 1.92 -11.40 -6.30
CA ALA A 157 0.59 -11.83 -5.86
C ALA A 157 -0.17 -10.68 -5.19
N LEU A 158 0.51 -9.88 -4.36
CA LEU A 158 -0.07 -8.68 -3.76
C LEU A 158 -0.50 -7.66 -4.82
N ALA A 159 0.36 -7.41 -5.82
CA ALA A 159 0.03 -6.50 -6.91
C ALA A 159 -1.20 -6.97 -7.72
N ASN A 160 -1.31 -8.27 -7.99
CA ASN A 160 -2.48 -8.83 -8.67
C ASN A 160 -3.76 -8.65 -7.85
N MET A 161 -3.72 -8.97 -6.54
CA MET A 161 -4.87 -8.76 -5.65
C MET A 161 -5.31 -7.29 -5.66
N ILE A 162 -4.37 -6.36 -5.53
CA ILE A 162 -4.67 -4.91 -5.55
C ILE A 162 -5.28 -4.50 -6.90
N MET A 163 -4.72 -4.95 -8.01
CA MET A 163 -5.18 -4.57 -9.35
C MET A 163 -6.61 -5.05 -9.63
N GLU A 164 -6.97 -6.25 -9.19
CA GLU A 164 -8.36 -6.75 -9.30
C GLU A 164 -9.35 -5.83 -8.59
N HIS A 165 -8.95 -5.23 -7.46
CA HIS A 165 -9.82 -4.35 -6.68
C HIS A 165 -9.94 -2.96 -7.32
N ILE A 166 -8.81 -2.37 -7.73
CA ILE A 166 -8.74 -1.06 -8.42
C ILE A 166 -9.42 -1.05 -9.79
N GLN A 167 -9.78 -2.21 -10.34
CA GLN A 167 -10.51 -2.30 -11.61
C GLN A 167 -12.02 -2.44 -11.42
N GLU A 168 -12.48 -2.86 -10.25
CA GLU A 168 -13.85 -3.37 -10.08
C GLU A 168 -14.66 -2.67 -8.98
N ARG A 169 -14.08 -1.81 -8.14
CA ARG A 169 -14.72 -1.37 -6.89
C ARG A 169 -14.89 0.14 -6.75
N ASP A 170 -15.62 0.78 -7.66
CA ASP A 170 -15.91 2.22 -7.64
C ASP A 170 -17.00 2.64 -6.62
N GLU A 171 -17.42 3.92 -6.68
CA GLU A 171 -18.53 4.48 -5.91
C GLU A 171 -19.84 3.67 -6.05
N GLU A 172 -20.11 3.05 -7.20
CA GLU A 172 -21.32 2.24 -7.42
C GLU A 172 -21.21 0.93 -6.65
N TRP A 173 -20.02 0.34 -6.63
CA TRP A 173 -19.75 -0.87 -5.85
C TRP A 173 -19.91 -0.63 -4.35
N TYR A 174 -19.32 0.45 -3.83
CA TYR A 174 -19.43 0.81 -2.40
C TYR A 174 -20.80 1.40 -2.04
N GLY A 175 -21.52 1.95 -3.02
CA GLY A 175 -22.76 2.69 -2.78
C GLY A 175 -22.53 3.97 -1.99
N ASP A 176 -21.35 4.57 -2.12
CA ASP A 176 -20.91 5.75 -1.36
C ASP A 176 -20.39 6.85 -2.30
N GLU A 177 -21.06 8.01 -2.29
CA GLU A 177 -20.69 9.18 -3.10
C GLU A 177 -19.34 9.81 -2.68
N TYR A 178 -18.87 9.52 -1.47
CA TYR A 178 -17.55 9.98 -1.00
C TYR A 178 -16.39 9.29 -1.72
N GLU A 179 -16.63 8.12 -2.34
CA GLU A 179 -15.68 7.42 -3.20
C GLU A 179 -15.73 7.94 -4.65
N SER A 180 -16.55 8.96 -4.97
CA SER A 180 -16.52 9.57 -6.30
C SER A 180 -15.18 10.26 -6.57
N ASP A 181 -14.75 10.25 -7.84
CA ASP A 181 -13.55 10.95 -8.27
C ASP A 181 -13.54 12.44 -7.89
N GLU A 182 -14.71 13.10 -7.95
CA GLU A 182 -14.85 14.51 -7.55
C GLU A 182 -14.57 14.72 -6.05
N GLN A 183 -15.08 13.83 -5.19
CA GLN A 183 -14.88 13.94 -3.74
C GLN A 183 -13.44 13.60 -3.36
N ILE A 184 -12.87 12.55 -3.96
CA ILE A 184 -11.47 12.18 -3.78
C ILE A 184 -10.55 13.33 -4.21
N ALA A 185 -10.80 13.94 -5.37
CA ALA A 185 -10.03 15.11 -5.84
C ALA A 185 -10.12 16.29 -4.86
N ALA A 186 -11.33 16.60 -4.38
CA ALA A 186 -11.55 17.69 -3.45
C ALA A 186 -10.86 17.45 -2.09
N LEU A 187 -10.87 16.22 -1.60
CA LEU A 187 -10.17 15.81 -0.38
C LEU A 187 -8.66 16.00 -0.54
N PHE A 188 -8.06 15.46 -1.61
CA PHE A 188 -6.62 15.64 -1.86
C PHE A 188 -6.25 17.11 -2.03
N GLN A 189 -7.09 17.90 -2.70
CA GLN A 189 -6.86 19.33 -2.84
C GLN A 189 -6.80 20.02 -1.48
N THR A 190 -7.76 19.71 -0.61
CA THR A 190 -7.83 20.27 0.75
C THR A 190 -6.63 19.86 1.58
N LEU A 191 -6.26 18.58 1.56
CA LEU A 191 -5.17 18.03 2.36
C LEU A 191 -3.77 18.48 1.89
N LEU A 192 -3.55 18.63 0.58
CA LEU A 192 -2.23 18.93 0.03
C LEU A 192 -1.99 20.43 -0.18
N PHE A 193 -3.02 21.18 -0.55
CA PHE A 193 -2.86 22.60 -0.95
C PHE A 193 -3.45 23.59 0.06
N ASP A 194 -4.43 23.19 0.88
CA ASP A 194 -5.07 24.05 1.88
C ASP A 194 -4.63 23.78 3.33
N ALA A 195 -3.60 22.94 3.55
CA ALA A 195 -3.06 22.58 4.87
C ALA A 195 -2.48 23.75 5.70
N ASN A 196 -2.53 24.99 5.19
CA ASN A 196 -2.13 26.22 5.88
C ASN A 196 -3.31 27.17 6.21
N ALA A 197 -4.56 26.72 6.13
CA ALA A 197 -5.74 27.55 6.39
C ALA A 197 -6.42 27.35 7.77
N SER A 198 -5.86 26.56 8.67
CA SER A 198 -6.39 26.32 10.03
C SER A 198 -5.41 26.63 11.17
#